data_AF-A0A837P3I9-F1
#
_entry.id   AF-A0A837P3I9-F1
#
_cell.length_a   1.000
_cell.length_b   1.000
_cell.length_c   1.000
_cell.angle_alpha   90.00
_cell.angle_beta   90.00
_cell.angle_gamma   90.00
#
_symmetry.space_group_name_H-M   'P 1'
#
loop_
_entity.id
_entity.type
_entity.pdbx_description
1 polymer ?
#
loop_
_entity_poly.entity_id
_entity_poly.type
_entity_poly.pdbx_seq_one_letter_code
_entity_poly.pdbx_strand_id
1 'polypeptide(L)' 'MNLYIEHNLQINQIFAKFTSEAEVWPYSIDEGIPDMTHSWQLFGSSPRAGLFKILSVIN' A
#
# COMPACT_ATOMS: atom_id res chain seq x y z
N MET A 1 -7.80 -17.07 13.11
CA MET A 1 -8.45 -16.20 12.11
C MET A 1 -8.12 -14.72 12.35
N ASN A 2 -8.15 -14.24 13.60
CA ASN A 2 -7.80 -12.85 13.94
C ASN A 2 -6.43 -12.40 13.42
N LEU A 3 -5.42 -13.28 13.46
CA LEU A 3 -4.07 -12.96 12.97
C LEU A 3 -4.05 -12.49 11.50
N TYR A 4 -4.88 -13.09 10.63
CA TYR A 4 -4.96 -12.68 9.23
C TYR A 4 -5.62 -11.31 9.06
N ILE A 5 -6.62 -11.00 9.90
CA ILE A 5 -7.28 -9.69 9.92
C ILE A 5 -6.32 -8.62 10.43
N GLU A 6 -5.60 -8.91 11.53
CA GLU A 6 -4.58 -8.02 12.08
C GLU A 6 -3.48 -7.72 11.06
N HIS A 7 -3.02 -8.75 10.35
CA HIS A 7 -2.01 -8.59 9.30
C HIS A 7 -2.55 -7.78 8.11
N ASN A 8 -3.78 -8.03 7.65
CA ASN A 8 -4.41 -7.22 6.60
C ASN A 8 -4.48 -5.73 7.00
N LEU A 9 -4.88 -5.43 8.23
CA LEU A 9 -4.92 -4.06 8.74
C LEU A 9 -3.53 -3.42 8.78
N GLN A 10 -2.49 -4.17 9.15
CA GLN A 10 -1.10 -3.68 9.11
C GLN A 10 -0.66 -3.33 7.68
N ILE A 11 -0.99 -4.18 6.70
CA ILE A 11 -0.67 -3.92 5.29
C ILE A 11 -1.42 -2.68 4.77
N ASN A 12 -2.72 -2.54 5.07
CA ASN A 12 -3.49 -1.35 4.69
C ASN A 12 -2.92 -0.06 5.31
N GLN A 13 -2.43 -0.12 6.56
CA GLN A 13 -1.73 1.00 7.18
C GLN A 13 -0.38 1.32 6.53
N ILE A 14 0.31 0.32 5.97
CA ILE A 14 1.52 0.56 5.17
C ILE A 14 1.14 1.29 3.87
N PHE A 15 0.09 0.86 3.18
CA PHE A 15 -0.40 1.53 1.97
C PHE A 15 -0.77 3.00 2.22
N ALA A 16 -1.38 3.32 3.37
CA ALA A 16 -1.70 4.68 3.78
C ALA A 16 -0.48 5.60 4.01
N LYS A 17 0.75 5.08 3.96
CA LYS A 17 1.98 5.89 3.97
C LYS A 17 2.36 6.40 2.57
N PHE A 18 1.80 5.78 1.53
CA PHE A 18 2.14 6.03 0.13
C PHE A 18 1.00 6.71 -0.64
N THR A 19 -0.22 6.62 -0.14
CA THR A 19 -1.39 7.33 -0.64
C THR A 19 -2.35 7.64 0.52
N SER A 20 -3.43 8.38 0.28
CA SER A 20 -4.42 8.64 1.31
C SER A 20 -5.20 7.38 1.69
N GLU A 21 -5.70 7.28 2.93
CA GLU A 21 -6.51 6.11 3.36
C GLU A 21 -7.75 5.90 2.48
N ALA A 22 -8.37 7.00 2.00
CA ALA A 22 -9.50 6.96 1.08
C ALA A 22 -9.14 6.38 -0.31
N GLU A 23 -7.85 6.35 -0.65
CA GLU A 23 -7.30 5.80 -1.88
C GLU A 23 -6.67 4.42 -1.67
N VAL A 24 -6.87 3.79 -0.52
CA VAL A 24 -6.54 2.38 -0.29
C VAL A 24 -7.82 1.55 -0.39
N TRP A 25 -7.92 0.75 -1.45
CA TRP A 25 -9.13 -0.02 -1.76
C TRP A 25 -8.92 -1.47 -1.35
N PRO A 26 -9.48 -1.93 -0.21
CA PRO A 26 -9.39 -3.33 0.19
C PRO A 26 -10.25 -4.18 -0.75
N TYR A 27 -9.66 -5.21 -1.36
CA TYR A 27 -10.35 -6.11 -2.27
C TYR A 27 -10.58 -7.49 -1.65
N SER A 28 -9.60 -8.01 -0.92
CA SER A 28 -9.69 -9.24 -0.11
C SER A 28 -8.85 -9.12 1.18
N ILE A 29 -8.73 -10.22 1.94
CA ILE A 29 -7.88 -10.25 3.16
C ILE A 29 -6.38 -10.19 2.85
N ASP A 30 -5.97 -10.51 1.63
CA ASP A 30 -4.59 -10.52 1.15
C ASP A 30 -4.36 -9.59 -0.04
N GLU A 31 -5.40 -8.94 -0.55
CA GLU A 31 -5.36 -8.06 -1.72
C GLU A 31 -5.90 -6.66 -1.40
N GLY A 32 -5.11 -5.64 -1.74
CA GLY A 32 -5.50 -4.24 -1.65
C GLY A 32 -4.90 -3.45 -2.81
N ILE A 33 -5.62 -2.41 -3.23
CA ILE A 33 -5.25 -1.57 -4.38
C ILE A 33 -5.02 -0.15 -3.86
N PRO A 34 -3.78 0.25 -3.56
CA PRO A 34 -3.44 1.64 -3.29
C PRO A 34 -3.37 2.43 -4.60
N ASP A 35 -4.24 3.41 -4.79
CA ASP A 35 -4.13 4.35 -5.90
C ASP A 35 -3.03 5.37 -5.60
N MET A 36 -1.94 5.30 -6.36
CA MET A 36 -0.80 6.20 -6.23
C MET A 36 -0.65 7.16 -7.40
N THR A 37 -1.66 7.28 -8.27
CA THR A 37 -1.60 8.07 -9.51
C THR A 37 -1.05 9.48 -9.29
N HIS A 38 -1.39 10.08 -8.14
CA HIS A 38 -0.98 11.44 -7.78
C HIS A 38 0.19 11.51 -6.78
N SER A 39 0.57 10.40 -6.13
CA SER A 39 1.57 10.39 -5.04
C SER A 39 2.89 9.71 -5.39
N TRP A 40 2.95 8.87 -6.44
CA TRP A 40 4.12 8.04 -6.74
C TRP A 40 5.42 8.85 -6.94
N GLN A 41 5.31 10.08 -7.43
CA GLN A 41 6.45 10.99 -7.71
C GLN A 41 7.24 11.35 -6.45
N LEU A 42 6.61 11.28 -5.27
CA LEU A 42 7.27 11.52 -3.98
C LEU A 42 8.25 10.41 -3.60
N PHE A 43 8.12 9.23 -4.22
CA PHE A 43 8.82 8.01 -3.82
C PHE A 43 9.78 7.48 -4.90
N GLY A 44 9.89 8.16 -6.05
CA GLY A 44 10.83 7.81 -7.09
C GLY A 44 10.65 8.58 -8.39
N SER A 45 11.61 8.40 -9.31
CA SER A 45 11.63 9.06 -10.62
C SER A 45 10.68 8.42 -11.66
N SER A 46 10.02 7.32 -11.31
CA SER A 46 9.02 6.64 -12.17
C SER A 46 7.98 5.90 -11.30
N PRO A 47 6.79 5.57 -11.85
CA PRO A 47 5.79 4.78 -11.12
C PRO A 47 6.35 3.45 -10.60
N ARG A 48 7.20 2.80 -11.40
CA ARG A 48 7.88 1.56 -11.02
C ARG A 48 8.82 1.76 -9.82
N ALA A 49 9.56 2.86 -9.77
CA ALA A 49 10.43 3.17 -8.64
C ALA A 49 9.61 3.37 -7.34
N GLY A 50 8.46 4.05 -7.43
CA GLY A 50 7.52 4.17 -6.31
C GLY A 50 7.01 2.80 -5.82
N LEU A 51 6.66 1.89 -6.75
CA LEU A 51 6.25 0.53 -6.39
C LEU A 51 7.35 -0.25 -5.66
N PHE A 52 8.61 -0.18 -6.14
CA PHE A 52 9.73 -0.83 -5.46
C PHE A 52 9.92 -0.33 -4.03
N LYS A 53 9.56 0.94 -3.76
CA LYS A 53 9.60 1.48 -2.40
C LYS A 53 8.59 0.80 -1.48
N ILE A 54 7.37 0.53 -1.94
CA ILE A 54 6.36 -0.21 -1.15
C ILE A 54 6.87 -1.61 -0.83
N LEU A 55 7.37 -2.34 -1.83
CA LEU A 55 7.89 -3.70 -1.66
C LEU A 55 9.06 -3.77 -0.68
N SER A 56 9.85 -2.70 -0.55
CA SER A 56 10.95 -2.65 0.43
C SER A 56 10.50 -2.51 1.89
N VAL A 57 9.23 -2.17 2.13
CA VAL A 57 8.67 -1.93 3.47
C VAL A 57 7.78 -3.09 3.94
N ILE A 58 7.19 -3.85 3.01
CA ILE A 58 6.45 -5.08 3.32
C ILE A 58 7.48 -6.20 3.50
N ASN A 59 7.56 -6.77 4.71
CA ASN A 59 8.49 -7.84 5.11
C ASN A 59 7.70 -9.05 5.60
#